data_AF-S4TMU9-F1
#
_entry.id   AF-S4TMU9-F1
#
_cell.length_a   1.000
_cell.length_b   1.000
_cell.length_c   1.000
_cell.angle_alpha   90.00
_cell.angle_beta   90.00
_cell.angle_gamma   90.00
#
_symmetry.space_group_name_H-M   'P 1'
#
loop_
_entity.id
_entity.type
_entity.pdbx_description
1 polymer ?
#
loop_
_entity_poly.entity_id
_entity_poly.type
_entity_poly.pdbx_seq_one_letter_code
_entity_poly.pdbx_strand_id
1 'polypeptide(L)'
;VIAIDPRLSNVAAKAHEWLPISPGTDGALAGAIAHVLLTEGLWNREFVGDFKDGKNLFVAGKAVDETTFAEKETYGLVKWWNLELKDRTP
;
A
#
# COMPACT_ATOMS: atom_id res chain seq x y z
N VAL A 1 1.94 -19.33 -0.71
CA VAL A 1 3.14 -18.68 -0.12
C VAL A 1 3.83 -17.89 -1.21
N ILE A 2 4.05 -16.60 -1.01
CA ILE A 2 4.84 -15.74 -1.91
C ILE A 2 6.15 -15.43 -1.18
N ALA A 3 7.29 -15.65 -1.83
CA ALA A 3 8.61 -15.36 -1.28
C ALA A 3 9.23 -14.15 -1.99
N ILE A 4 9.57 -13.12 -1.22
CA ILE A 4 10.26 -11.91 -1.68
C ILE A 4 11.70 -12.05 -1.19
N ASP A 5 12.63 -12.39 -2.08
CA ASP A 5 14.03 -12.64 -1.74
C ASP A 5 14.88 -12.42 -3.00
N PRO A 6 15.93 -11.57 -2.96
CA PRO A 6 16.86 -11.42 -4.09
C PRO A 6 17.51 -12.73 -4.54
N ARG A 7 17.59 -13.72 -3.64
CA ARG A 7 18.17 -15.03 -3.92
C ARG A 7 17.09 -16.10 -3.92
N LEU A 8 17.28 -17.15 -4.72
CA LEU A 8 16.46 -18.35 -4.65
C LEU A 8 16.83 -19.17 -3.40
N SER A 9 16.31 -18.77 -2.24
CA SER A 9 16.47 -19.51 -0.99
C SER A 9 15.63 -20.79 -0.96
N ASN A 10 15.88 -21.68 0.01
CA ASN A 10 15.11 -22.93 0.18
C ASN A 10 13.61 -22.67 0.42
N VAL A 11 13.26 -21.50 0.96
CA VAL A 11 11.87 -21.07 1.14
C VAL A 11 11.29 -20.61 -0.20
N ALA A 12 12.03 -19.81 -0.97
CA ALA A 12 11.62 -19.37 -2.30
C ALA A 12 11.43 -20.54 -3.27
N ALA A 13 12.30 -21.56 -3.23
CA ALA A 13 12.18 -22.77 -4.05
C ALA A 13 10.92 -23.61 -3.74
N LYS A 14 10.29 -23.42 -2.58
CA LYS A 14 9.05 -24.08 -2.16
C LYS A 14 7.84 -23.13 -2.18
N ALA A 15 8.04 -21.88 -2.57
CA ALA A 15 6.97 -20.90 -2.66
C ALA A 15 6.09 -21.17 -3.90
N HIS A 16 4.86 -20.68 -3.86
CA HIS A 16 3.98 -20.70 -5.04
C HIS A 16 4.45 -19.65 -6.05
N GLU A 17 5.03 -18.57 -5.54
CA GLU A 17 5.60 -17.49 -6.32
C GLU A 17 6.87 -16.99 -5.63
N TRP A 18 7.91 -16.74 -6.43
CA TRP A 18 9.15 -16.14 -5.99
C TRP A 18 9.37 -14.84 -6.75
N LEU A 19 9.50 -13.74 -6.01
CA LEU A 19 9.77 -12.41 -6.53
C LEU A 19 11.24 -12.05 -6.25
N PRO A 20 12.13 -12.13 -7.26
CA PRO A 20 13.54 -11.77 -7.11
C PRO A 20 13.71 -10.25 -7.12
N ILE A 21 13.58 -9.62 -5.95
CA ILE A 21 13.74 -8.17 -5.85
C ILE A 21 15.21 -7.75 -5.90
N SER A 22 15.45 -6.49 -6.24
CA SER A 22 16.79 -5.91 -6.07
C SER A 22 17.08 -5.72 -4.56
N PRO A 23 18.27 -6.09 -4.06
CA PRO A 23 18.59 -5.88 -2.65
C PRO A 23 18.38 -4.42 -2.21
N GLY A 24 17.65 -4.22 -1.11
CA GLY A 24 17.36 -2.89 -0.57
C GLY A 24 16.13 -2.20 -1.16
N THR A 25 15.37 -2.85 -2.06
CA THR A 25 14.15 -2.28 -2.64
C THR A 25 12.85 -2.76 -1.98
N ASP A 26 12.93 -3.42 -0.82
CA ASP A 26 11.75 -3.90 -0.07
C ASP A 26 10.79 -2.76 0.27
N GLY A 27 11.32 -1.58 0.63
CA GLY A 27 10.51 -0.39 0.93
C GLY A 27 9.76 0.14 -0.29
N ALA A 28 10.37 0.08 -1.48
CA ALA A 28 9.71 0.46 -2.73
C ALA A 28 8.58 -0.52 -3.09
N LEU A 29 8.82 -1.83 -2.89
CA LEU A 29 7.80 -2.85 -3.08
C LEU A 29 6.63 -2.68 -2.10
N ALA A 30 6.92 -2.46 -0.81
CA ALA A 30 5.90 -2.21 0.20
C ALA A 30 5.07 -0.95 -0.12
N GLY A 31 5.73 0.12 -0.59
CA GLY A 31 5.06 1.34 -1.05
C GLY A 31 4.14 1.11 -2.25
N ALA A 32 4.60 0.35 -3.24
CA ALA A 32 3.77 -0.02 -4.40
C ALA A 32 2.55 -0.87 -4.01
N ILE A 33 2.73 -1.85 -3.10
CA ILE A 33 1.61 -2.64 -2.58
C ILE A 33 0.62 -1.75 -1.82
N ALA A 34 1.12 -0.86 -0.96
CA ALA A 34 0.27 0.09 -0.23
C ALA A 34 -0.50 1.02 -1.18
N HIS A 35 0.14 1.49 -2.25
CA HIS A 35 -0.51 2.29 -3.29
C HIS A 35 -1.70 1.53 -3.90
N VAL A 36 -1.48 0.30 -4.37
CA VAL A 36 -2.53 -0.53 -4.99
C VAL A 36 -3.67 -0.80 -4.02
N LEU A 37 -3.37 -1.17 -2.76
CA LEU A 37 -4.38 -1.41 -1.73
C LEU A 37 -5.29 -0.19 -1.51
N LEU A 38 -4.71 1.01 -1.52
CA LEU A 38 -5.46 2.25 -1.33
C LEU A 38 -6.22 2.66 -2.60
N THR A 39 -5.64 2.57 -3.79
CA THR A 39 -6.35 2.94 -5.02
C THR A 39 -7.49 1.98 -5.35
N GLU A 40 -7.35 0.70 -5.04
CA GLU A 40 -8.38 -0.32 -5.31
C GLU A 40 -9.42 -0.45 -4.19
N GLY A 41 -9.25 0.24 -3.05
CA GLY A 41 -10.26 0.19 -1.99
C GLY A 41 -10.20 -1.06 -1.09
N LEU A 42 -9.05 -1.74 -1.06
CA LEU A 42 -8.85 -3.07 -0.46
C LEU A 42 -8.41 -3.02 1.02
N TRP A 43 -8.38 -1.85 1.65
CA TRP A 43 -8.02 -1.74 3.07
C TRP A 43 -9.17 -2.11 3.99
N ASN A 44 -8.84 -2.45 5.23
CA ASN A 44 -9.82 -2.74 6.27
C ASN A 44 -10.44 -1.43 6.81
N ARG A 45 -11.68 -1.13 6.41
CA ARG A 45 -12.43 0.07 6.83
C ARG A 45 -12.85 0.09 8.31
N GLU A 46 -12.95 -1.09 8.93
CA GLU A 46 -13.30 -1.20 10.35
C GLU A 46 -12.14 -0.78 11.24
N PHE A 47 -10.92 -1.14 10.84
CA PHE A 47 -9.69 -0.83 11.56
C PHE A 47 -9.13 0.55 11.17
N VAL A 48 -8.94 0.80 9.86
CA VAL A 48 -8.27 2.00 9.37
C VAL A 48 -9.19 3.22 9.46
N GLY A 49 -10.44 3.06 9.00
CA GLY A 49 -11.36 4.16 8.72
C GLY A 49 -11.81 4.18 7.27
N ASP A 50 -12.64 5.16 6.93
CA ASP A 50 -13.14 5.36 5.56
C ASP A 50 -13.45 6.84 5.29
N PHE A 51 -13.67 7.16 4.02
CA PHE A 51 -14.13 8.47 3.60
C PHE A 51 -15.56 8.73 4.09
N LYS A 52 -15.83 9.97 4.50
CA LYS A 52 -17.15 10.39 5.01
C LYS A 52 -18.27 10.18 3.98
N ASP A 53 -17.94 10.31 2.69
CA ASP A 53 -18.88 10.13 1.59
C ASP A 53 -18.96 8.67 1.09
N GLY A 54 -18.23 7.74 1.73
CA GLY A 54 -18.16 6.32 1.35
C GLY A 54 -17.53 6.06 -0.02
N LYS A 55 -16.96 7.10 -0.66
CA LYS A 55 -16.28 7.01 -1.95
C LYS A 55 -14.78 7.02 -1.74
N ASN A 56 -14.08 6.09 -2.37
CA ASN A 56 -12.63 6.10 -2.37
C ASN A 56 -12.09 7.33 -3.15
N LEU A 57 -11.36 8.20 -2.46
CA LEU A 57 -10.71 9.36 -3.08
C LEU A 57 -9.21 9.15 -3.34
N PHE A 58 -8.63 8.01 -2.91
CA PHE A 58 -7.26 7.65 -3.25
C PHE A 58 -7.17 7.33 -4.75
N VAL A 59 -6.68 8.30 -5.51
CA VAL A 59 -6.47 8.19 -6.95
C VAL A 59 -5.03 8.55 -7.25
N ALA A 60 -4.34 7.71 -8.01
CA ALA A 60 -2.94 7.94 -8.39
C ALA A 60 -2.70 9.38 -8.90
N GLY A 61 -1.63 10.01 -8.40
CA GLY A 61 -1.26 11.39 -8.69
C GLY A 61 -2.16 12.47 -8.07
N LYS A 62 -3.25 12.09 -7.38
CA LYS A 62 -4.19 13.03 -6.76
C LYS A 62 -3.99 13.12 -5.25
N ALA A 63 -3.81 14.35 -4.77
CA ALA A 63 -3.83 14.63 -3.35
C ALA A 63 -5.26 14.51 -2.79
N VAL A 64 -5.35 14.05 -1.56
CA VAL A 64 -6.60 13.86 -0.82
C VAL A 64 -6.61 14.84 0.36
N ASP A 65 -7.74 15.49 0.59
CA ASP A 65 -7.91 16.37 1.75
C ASP A 65 -8.06 15.52 3.02
N GLU A 66 -7.20 15.75 4.02
CA GLU A 66 -7.20 15.03 5.30
C GLU A 66 -8.55 15.13 6.03
N THR A 67 -9.32 16.20 5.82
CA THR A 67 -10.62 16.39 6.45
C THR A 67 -11.72 15.47 5.91
N THR A 68 -11.50 14.85 4.74
CA THR A 68 -12.48 13.99 4.07
C THR A 68 -12.46 12.54 4.56
N PHE A 69 -11.38 12.14 5.24
CA PHE A 69 -11.18 10.79 5.76
C PHE A 69 -11.41 10.76 7.28
N ALA A 70 -12.13 9.74 7.75
CA ALA A 70 -12.37 9.52 9.17
C ALA A 70 -11.56 8.29 9.61
N GLU A 71 -10.41 8.53 10.22
CA GLU A 71 -9.56 7.48 10.79
C GLU A 71 -10.18 6.93 12.08
N LYS A 72 -9.95 5.63 12.35
CA LYS A 72 -10.39 4.95 13.58
C LYS A 72 -9.22 4.58 14.47
N GLU A 73 -8.50 3.51 14.12
CA GLU A 73 -7.34 2.99 14.88
C GLU A 73 -6.00 3.40 14.24
N THR A 74 -6.05 4.19 13.17
CA THR A 74 -4.85 4.66 12.44
C THR A 74 -4.71 6.16 12.58
N TYR A 75 -3.53 6.68 12.26
CA TYR A 75 -3.23 8.10 12.31
C TYR A 75 -2.34 8.53 11.15
N GLY A 76 -2.77 9.54 10.40
CA GLY A 76 -1.98 10.20 9.37
C GLY A 76 -1.89 9.43 8.04
N LEU A 77 -2.81 8.52 7.75
CA LEU A 77 -2.86 7.78 6.48
C LEU A 77 -2.93 8.73 5.28
N VAL A 78 -3.83 9.72 5.32
CA VAL A 78 -4.00 10.67 4.22
C VAL A 78 -2.77 11.57 4.05
N LYS A 79 -2.16 11.96 5.17
CA LYS A 79 -0.90 12.70 5.15
C LYS A 79 0.22 11.88 4.50
N TRP A 80 0.36 10.60 4.88
CA TRP A 80 1.32 9.69 4.28
C TRP A 80 1.04 9.46 2.79
N TRP A 81 -0.24 9.31 2.40
CA TRP A 81 -0.65 9.23 1.01
C TRP A 81 -0.16 10.43 0.20
N ASN A 82 -0.42 11.64 0.71
CA ASN A 82 -0.08 12.89 0.03
C ASN A 82 1.43 13.14 -0.10
N LEU A 83 2.21 12.67 0.86
CA LEU A 83 3.66 12.86 0.92
C LEU A 83 4.41 11.80 0.11
N GLU A 84 3.99 10.53 0.21
CA GLU A 84 4.83 9.42 -0.23
C GLU A 84 4.14 8.51 -1.24
N LEU A 85 2.84 8.20 -1.12
CA LEU A 85 2.25 7.12 -1.93
C LEU A 85 1.57 7.56 -3.22
N LYS A 86 1.00 8.77 -3.30
CA LYS A 86 0.18 9.17 -4.45
C LYS A 86 0.91 9.04 -5.80
N ASP A 87 2.24 9.23 -5.80
CA ASP A 87 3.10 9.21 -6.99
C ASP A 87 3.89 7.90 -7.13
N ARG A 88 3.67 6.91 -6.25
CA ARG A 88 4.34 5.59 -6.27
C ARG A 88 3.56 4.60 -7.12
N THR A 89 3.16 5.04 -8.31
CA THR A 89 2.53 4.17 -9.30
C THR A 89 3.52 3.08 -9.73
N PRO A 90 3.13 1.80 -9.77
CA PRO A 90 3.94 0.72 -10.29
C PRO A 90 4.39 0.91 -11.74
#